data_AF-A0A1H4YGI2-F1
#
_entry.id   AF-A0A1H4YGI2-F1
#
_cell.length_a   1.000
_cell.length_b   1.000
_cell.length_c   1.000
_cell.angle_alpha   90.00
_cell.angle_beta   90.00
_cell.angle_gamma   90.00
#
_symmetry.space_group_name_H-M   'P 1'
#
loop_
_entity.id
_entity.type
_entity.pdbx_description
1 polymer ?
#
loop_
_entity_poly.entity_id
_entity_poly.type
_entity_poly.pdbx_seq_one_letter_code
_entity_poly.pdbx_strand_id
1 'polypeptide(L)' 'MGSQEHICPDCGQPVDTVVKRHKTLGAWVPTWVGGPCRNPDCATYVDEGAAEHEERPGPDEEPEQPGTAAAKNS' A
#
# COMPACT_ATOMS: atom_id res chain seq x y z
N MET A 1 -20.76 9.56 10.19
CA MET A 1 -19.64 8.87 10.85
C MET A 1 -18.38 9.62 10.43
N GLY A 2 -17.58 10.07 11.41
CA GLY A 2 -16.59 11.13 11.22
C GLY A 2 -15.43 10.71 10.32
N SER A 3 -15.31 11.38 9.18
CA SER A 3 -14.02 11.56 8.52
C SER A 3 -13.15 12.32 9.50
N GLN A 4 -12.36 11.59 10.30
CA GLN A 4 -11.33 12.20 11.11
C GLN A 4 -10.35 12.85 10.13
N GLU A 5 -10.36 14.18 10.08
CA GLU A 5 -9.42 14.93 9.25
C GLU A 5 -8.02 14.50 9.67
N HIS A 6 -7.26 13.93 8.72
CA HIS A 6 -5.89 13.55 8.98
C HIS A 6 -5.04 14.80 8.96
N ILE A 7 -4.22 14.97 9.99
CA ILE A 7 -3.35 16.13 10.17
C ILE A 7 -1.90 15.66 10.16
N CYS A 8 -1.03 16.38 9.46
CA CYS A 8 0.41 16.15 9.52
C CYS A 8 0.90 16.43 10.96
N PRO A 9 1.57 15.47 11.63
CA PRO A 9 2.04 15.67 13.00
C PRO A 9 3.19 16.70 13.12
N ASP A 10 3.83 17.05 12.00
CA ASP A 10 5.00 17.93 11.98
C ASP A 10 4.62 19.40 11.75
N CYS A 11 3.81 19.68 10.72
CA CYS A 11 3.39 21.05 10.39
C CYS A 11 1.94 21.38 10.77
N GLY A 12 1.17 20.41 11.26
CA GLY A 12 -0.23 20.62 11.67
C GLY A 12 -1.19 20.90 10.52
N GLN A 13 -0.76 20.76 9.26
CA GLN A 13 -1.61 20.98 8.09
C GLN A 13 -2.54 19.78 7.83
N PRO A 14 -3.76 20.02 7.34
CA PRO A 14 -4.63 18.94 6.89
C PRO A 14 -3.98 18.22 5.71
N VAL A 15 -4.03 16.89 5.75
CA VAL A 15 -3.57 16.02 4.67
C VAL A 15 -4.74 15.25 4.09
N ASP A 16 -4.63 14.89 2.82
CA ASP A 16 -5.63 14.07 2.15
C ASP A 16 -5.79 12.72 2.85
N THR A 17 -6.97 12.13 2.74
CA THR A 17 -7.18 10.74 3.18
C THR A 17 -6.94 9.81 2.00
N VAL A 18 -6.01 8.87 2.13
CA VAL A 18 -5.71 7.88 1.08
C VAL A 18 -6.12 6.48 1.52
N VAL A 19 -6.52 5.64 0.55
CA VAL A 19 -6.76 4.22 0.78
C VAL A 19 -5.45 3.47 0.57
N LYS A 20 -4.88 2.92 1.63
CA LYS A 20 -3.89 1.85 1.52
C LYS A 20 -4.59 0.51 1.56
N ARG A 21 -4.06 -0.47 0.84
CA ARG A 21 -4.54 -1.85 0.93
C ARG A 21 -3.41 -2.73 1.42
N HIS A 22 -3.66 -3.51 2.45
CA HIS A 22 -2.71 -4.49 2.94
C HIS A 22 -3.26 -5.90 2.68
N LYS A 23 -2.37 -6.84 2.34
CA LYS A 23 -2.75 -8.22 2.06
C LYS A 23 -2.65 -9.05 3.33
N THR A 24 -3.77 -9.62 3.76
CA THR A 24 -3.84 -10.48 4.95
C THR A 24 -4.54 -11.77 4.58
N LEU A 25 -3.89 -12.91 4.81
CA LEU A 25 -4.47 -14.25 4.62
C LEU A 25 -5.17 -14.44 3.24
N GLY A 26 -4.56 -13.90 2.18
CA GLY A 26 -5.09 -14.01 0.81
C GLY A 26 -6.16 -12.98 0.43
N ALA A 27 -6.63 -12.15 1.35
CA ALA A 27 -7.56 -11.06 1.09
C ALA A 27 -6.86 -9.70 1.07
N TRP A 28 -7.37 -8.76 0.28
CA TRP A 28 -6.94 -7.36 0.27
C TRP A 28 -7.87 -6.52 1.13
N VAL A 29 -7.33 -5.95 2.21
CA VAL A 29 -8.09 -5.16 3.17
C VAL A 29 -7.80 -3.67 2.95
N PRO A 30 -8.81 -2.81 2.70
CA PRO A 30 -8.61 -1.37 2.61
C PRO A 30 -8.48 -0.75 4.00
N THR A 31 -7.60 0.26 4.10
CA THR A 31 -7.37 1.05 5.30
C THR A 31 -7.28 2.51 4.90
N TRP A 32 -8.09 3.35 5.53
CA TRP A 32 -8.06 4.80 5.33
C TRP A 32 -7.02 5.40 6.26
N VAL A 33 -6.01 6.03 5.67
CA VAL A 33 -4.89 6.63 6.41
C VAL A 33 -4.66 8.07 5.94
N GLY A 34 -3.93 8.84 6.76
CA GLY A 34 -3.42 10.13 6.33
C GLY A 34 -2.47 9.96 5.15
N GLY A 35 -2.69 10.74 4.11
CA GLY A 35 -1.83 10.86 2.95
C GLY A 35 -0.54 11.59 3.27
N PRO A 36 0.39 11.65 2.30
CA PRO A 36 1.66 12.35 2.47
C PRO A 36 1.44 13.85 2.67
N CYS A 37 2.33 14.48 3.44
CA CYS A 37 2.32 15.93 3.58
C CYS A 37 2.72 16.58 2.25
N ARG A 38 1.90 17.52 1.77
CA ARG A 38 2.13 18.27 0.53
C ARG A 38 2.76 19.65 0.76
N ASN A 39 3.05 20.00 2.00
CA ASN A 39 3.67 21.27 2.34
C ASN A 39 5.18 21.20 2.03
N PRO A 40 5.71 21.95 1.04
CA PRO A 40 7.12 21.89 0.65
C PRO A 40 8.07 22.39 1.75
N ASP A 41 7.57 23.19 2.68
CA ASP A 41 8.33 23.68 3.84
C ASP A 41 8.33 22.68 5.01
N CYS A 42 7.64 21.55 4.89
CA CYS A 42 7.54 20.53 5.94
C CYS A 42 8.70 19.55 5.88
N ALA A 43 9.26 19.19 7.03
CA ALA A 43 10.35 18.20 7.12
C ALA A 43 9.91 16.79 6.66
N THR A 44 8.60 16.52 6.68
CA THR A 44 7.99 15.26 6.25
C THR A 44 7.45 15.29 4.82
N TYR A 45 7.75 16.34 4.05
CA TYR A 45 7.39 16.39 2.63
C TYR A 45 8.07 15.22 1.90
N VAL A 46 7.27 14.29 1.39
CA VAL A 46 7.75 13.16 0.59
C VAL A 46 7.36 13.43 -0.85
N ASP A 47 8.36 13.60 -1.71
CA ASP A 47 8.15 13.63 -3.16
C ASP A 47 7.55 12.29 -3.59
N GLU A 48 6.47 12.32 -4.39
CA GLU A 48 5.60 11.17 -4.65
C GLU A 48 6.32 9.93 -5.19
N GLY A 49 7.52 10.10 -5.76
CA GLY A 49 8.36 9.00 -6.23
C GLY A 49 9.09 8.17 -5.16
N ALA A 50 9.07 8.57 -3.89
CA ALA A 50 9.80 7.87 -2.82
C ALA A 50 8.93 6.93 -1.96
N ALA A 51 7.60 7.05 -1.99
CA ALA A 51 6.69 6.33 -1.09
C ALA A 51 6.15 5.00 -1.63
N GLU A 52 6.52 4.59 -2.84
CA GLU A 52 5.96 3.40 -3.50
C GLU A 52 6.71 2.08 -3.17
N HIS A 53 7.64 2.08 -2.21
CA HIS A 53 8.50 0.93 -1.93
C HIS A 53 8.58 0.49 -0.46
N GLU A 54 7.46 0.55 0.26
CA GLU A 54 7.23 -0.24 1.48
C GLU A 54 5.71 -0.48 1.48
N GLU A 55 5.19 -1.59 0.95
CA GLU A 55 5.32 -2.95 1.46
C GLU A 55 5.29 -3.95 0.28
N ARG A 56 6.46 -4.35 -0.22
CA ARG A 56 6.58 -5.66 -0.86
C ARG A 56 7.03 -6.61 0.24
N PRO A 57 6.21 -7.53 0.78
CA PRO A 57 6.80 -8.81 1.16
C PRO A 57 7.51 -9.29 -0.11
N GLY A 58 8.78 -9.64 0.01
CA GLY A 58 9.63 -10.01 -1.13
C GLY A 58 8.91 -11.03 -2.03
N PRO A 59 9.26 -11.12 -3.32
CA PRO A 59 8.78 -12.24 -4.12
C PRO A 59 9.22 -13.50 -3.37
N ASP A 60 8.24 -14.18 -2.78
CA ASP A 60 8.37 -15.56 -2.35
C ASP A 60 9.06 -16.27 -3.50
N GLU A 61 10.27 -16.74 -3.22
CA GLU A 61 11.07 -17.52 -4.13
C GLU A 61 10.14 -18.57 -4.73
N GLU A 62 10.01 -18.58 -6.05
CA GLU A 62 9.39 -19.68 -6.75
C GLU A 62 10.34 -20.89 -6.59
N PRO A 63 9.88 -22.00 -5.97
CA PRO A 63 10.29 -23.27 -6.50
C PRO A 63 9.07 -23.98 -7.09
N GLU A 64 9.11 -24.02 -8.41
CA GLU A 64 8.84 -25.20 -9.22
C GLU A 64 7.38 -25.67 -9.28
N GLN A 65 6.77 -25.36 -10.42
CA GLN A 65 5.63 -26.10 -10.92
C GLN A 65 6.00 -27.57 -11.14
N PRO A 66 5.33 -28.55 -10.49
CA PRO A 66 5.34 -29.91 -10.99
C PRO A 66 4.13 -30.06 -11.92
N GLY A 67 4.39 -30.07 -13.22
CA GLY A 67 3.38 -30.49 -14.19
C GLY A 67 3.02 -31.96 -14.01
N THR A 68 1.72 -32.25 -14.03
CA THR A 68 1.13 -33.57 -14.35
C THR A 68 -0.33 -33.30 -14.77
N ALA A 69 -0.94 -33.88 -15.79
CA ALA A 69 -0.55 -34.75 -16.89
C ALA A 69 -1.71 -34.69 -17.90
N ALA A 70 -1.43 -35.06 -19.15
CA ALA A 70 -2.38 -35.12 -20.25
C ALA A 70 -3.69 -35.87 -19.93
N ALA A 71 -4.80 -35.36 -20.46
CA ALA A 71 -5.98 -36.18 -20.79
C ALA A 71 -6.55 -35.71 -22.13
N LYS A 72 -6.12 -36.39 -23.20
CA LYS A 72 -6.85 -36.46 -24.47
C LYS A 72 -8.11 -37.29 -24.24
N ASN A 73 -9.22 -36.91 -24.88
CA ASN A 73 -10.30 -37.76 -25.48
C ASN A 73 -11.57 -36.89 -25.60
N SER A 74 -12.38 -36.95 -26.65
CA SER A 74 -12.26 -37.44 -28.02
C SER A 74 -13.45 -36.87 -28.80
#